data_AF-A0A9X6V9T9-F1
#
_entry.id   AF-A0A9X6V9T9-F1
#
_cell.length_a   1.000
_cell.length_b   1.000
_cell.length_c   1.000
_cell.angle_alpha   90.00
_cell.angle_beta   90.00
_cell.angle_gamma   90.00
#
_symmetry.space_group_name_H-M   'P 1'
#
loop_
_entity.id
_entity.type
_entity.pdbx_description
1 polymer ?
#
loop_
_entity_poly.entity_id
_entity_poly.type
_entity_poly.pdbx_seq_one_letter_code
_entity_poly.pdbx_strand_id
1 'polypeptide(L)'
;MATAKKQKEPINIDIKISTPKQALQTRKELMEKYCKREIEKGDISTLLYALQGASVEHRSMQEAEKIKIEREKVTIQERAVAVSEEMKTKLEDRVKELEGILEIEEQFRQENNNR
;
A
#
# COMPACT_ATOMS: atom_id res chain seq x y z
N MET A 1 34.80 17.37 -32.33
CA MET A 1 34.44 15.96 -32.56
C MET A 1 32.95 15.80 -32.35
N ALA A 2 32.20 15.49 -33.40
CA ALA A 2 30.76 15.29 -33.32
C ALA A 2 30.47 13.91 -32.70
N THR A 3 29.89 13.88 -31.51
CA THR A 3 29.45 12.63 -30.88
C THR A 3 28.28 12.08 -31.67
N ALA A 4 28.49 10.98 -32.39
CA ALA A 4 27.46 10.25 -33.10
C ALA A 4 26.36 9.85 -32.10
N LYS A 5 25.14 10.35 -32.29
CA LYS A 5 23.97 9.89 -31.54
C LYS A 5 23.75 8.42 -31.90
N LYS A 6 24.00 7.51 -30.95
CA LYS A 6 23.60 6.11 -31.09
C LYS A 6 22.13 6.07 -31.50
N GLN A 7 21.85 5.47 -32.66
CA GLN A 7 20.47 5.21 -33.08
C GLN A 7 19.84 4.31 -32.02
N LYS A 8 18.85 4.82 -31.30
CA LYS A 8 18.07 4.04 -30.34
C LYS A 8 17.36 2.95 -31.12
N GLU A 9 17.49 1.71 -30.67
CA GLU A 9 16.73 0.59 -31.23
C GLU A 9 15.23 0.90 -31.08
N PRO A 10 14.41 0.64 -32.11
CA PRO A 10 12.98 0.87 -32.02
C PRO A 10 12.41 0.00 -30.90
N ILE A 11 11.82 0.66 -29.91
CA ILE A 11 11.19 -0.01 -28.78
C ILE A 11 9.95 -0.73 -29.31
N ASN A 12 10.04 -2.05 -29.51
CA ASN A 12 8.93 -2.86 -29.99
C ASN A 12 7.98 -3.14 -28.81
N ILE A 13 6.91 -2.34 -28.71
CA ILE A 13 5.84 -2.53 -27.76
C ILE A 13 4.57 -2.83 -28.55
N ASP A 14 3.95 -3.97 -28.23
CA ASP A 14 2.64 -4.32 -28.75
C ASP A 14 1.58 -3.45 -28.05
N ILE A 15 1.24 -2.31 -28.66
CA ILE A 15 0.28 -1.35 -28.11
C ILE A 15 -1.14 -1.87 -28.33
N LYS A 16 -1.71 -2.55 -27.34
CA LYS A 16 -3.09 -3.01 -27.33
C LYS A 16 -3.98 -2.02 -26.59
N ILE A 17 -4.67 -1.16 -27.33
CA ILE A 17 -5.56 -0.12 -26.77
C ILE A 17 -7.03 -0.31 -27.16
N SER A 18 -7.38 -1.45 -27.75
CA SER A 18 -8.74 -1.73 -28.24
C SER A 18 -9.79 -1.76 -27.13
N THR A 19 -9.38 -2.01 -25.87
CA THR A 19 -10.26 -1.93 -24.70
C THR A 19 -9.60 -1.15 -23.57
N PRO A 20 -10.38 -0.52 -22.65
CA PRO A 20 -9.84 0.18 -21.50
C PRO A 20 -8.95 -0.69 -20.61
N LYS A 21 -9.29 -1.97 -20.43
CA LYS A 21 -8.46 -2.96 -19.70
C LYS A 21 -7.10 -3.17 -20.36
N GLN A 22 -7.06 -3.32 -21.68
CA GLN A 22 -5.81 -3.50 -22.42
C GLN A 22 -4.97 -2.22 -22.43
N ALA A 23 -5.59 -1.04 -22.50
CA ALA A 23 -4.87 0.23 -22.36
C ALA A 23 -4.22 0.38 -20.97
N LEU A 24 -4.90 -0.10 -19.92
CA LEU A 24 -4.35 -0.10 -18.54
C LEU A 24 -3.20 -1.08 -18.42
N GLN A 25 -3.34 -2.27 -18.99
CA GLN A 25 -2.28 -3.28 -19.03
C GLN A 25 -1.05 -2.77 -19.79
N THR A 26 -1.24 -2.19 -20.98
CA THR A 26 -0.17 -1.56 -21.77
C THR A 26 0.53 -0.44 -20.98
N ARG A 27 -0.21 0.36 -20.21
CA ARG A 27 0.37 1.41 -19.35
C ARG A 27 1.19 0.83 -18.19
N LYS A 28 0.75 -0.27 -17.58
CA LYS A 28 1.51 -0.99 -16.54
C LYS A 28 2.81 -1.54 -17.11
N GLU A 29 2.75 -2.20 -18.27
CA GLU A 29 3.93 -2.74 -18.97
C GLU A 29 4.95 -1.65 -19.35
N LEU A 30 4.47 -0.48 -19.82
CA LEU A 30 5.34 0.67 -20.09
C LEU A 30 6.05 1.19 -18.83
N MET A 31 5.34 1.29 -17.71
CA MET A 31 5.95 1.72 -16.44
C MET A 31 6.95 0.70 -15.92
N GLU A 32 6.68 -0.60 -16.07
CA GLU A 32 7.64 -1.65 -15.68
C GLU A 32 8.94 -1.58 -16.49
N LYS A 33 8.85 -1.42 -17.82
CA LYS A 33 10.03 -1.26 -18.68
C LYS A 33 10.81 0.03 -18.35
N TYR A 34 10.11 1.10 -17.98
CA TYR A 34 10.76 2.32 -17.48
C TYR A 34 11.47 2.12 -16.14
N CYS A 35 10.85 1.43 -15.20
CA CYS A 35 11.48 1.07 -13.92
C CYS A 35 12.73 0.19 -14.13
N LYS A 36 12.71 -0.69 -15.13
CA LYS A 36 13.86 -1.50 -15.58
C LYS A 36 14.90 -0.70 -16.37
N ARG A 37 14.68 0.60 -16.63
CA ARG A 37 15.53 1.50 -17.43
C ARG A 37 15.71 1.04 -18.88
N GLU A 38 14.78 0.24 -19.40
CA GLU A 38 14.73 -0.18 -20.81
C GLU A 38 14.13 0.93 -21.71
N ILE A 39 13.38 1.86 -21.12
CA ILE A 39 12.75 3.00 -21.80
C ILE A 39 13.21 4.29 -21.13
N GLU A 40 13.57 5.29 -21.92
CA GLU A 40 13.92 6.61 -21.40
C GLU A 40 12.68 7.45 -21.04
N LYS A 41 12.85 8.43 -20.15
CA LYS A 41 11.78 9.31 -19.68
C LYS A 41 11.11 10.12 -20.81
N GLY A 42 11.85 10.47 -21.85
CA GLY A 42 11.27 11.13 -23.03
C GLY A 42 10.30 10.19 -23.76
N ASP A 43 10.76 8.99 -24.07
CA ASP A 43 10.02 8.01 -24.85
C ASP A 43 8.76 7.53 -24.10
N ILE A 44 8.83 7.32 -22.78
CA ILE A 44 7.65 6.97 -21.99
C ILE A 44 6.62 8.11 -21.96
N SER A 45 7.06 9.38 -21.91
CA SER A 45 6.13 10.51 -21.88
C SER A 45 5.35 10.64 -23.19
N THR A 46 6.01 10.40 -24.33
CA THR A 46 5.37 10.37 -25.64
C THR A 46 4.40 9.20 -25.78
N LEU A 47 4.80 8.00 -25.32
CA LEU A 47 3.92 6.83 -25.33
C LEU A 47 2.70 7.02 -24.43
N LEU A 48 2.88 7.56 -23.22
CA LEU A 48 1.78 7.86 -22.31
C LEU A 48 0.85 8.95 -22.85
N TYR A 49 1.39 9.95 -23.53
CA TYR A 49 0.59 11.00 -24.19
C TYR A 49 -0.25 10.43 -25.33
N ALA A 50 0.32 9.55 -26.16
CA ALA A 50 -0.41 8.84 -27.21
C ALA A 50 -1.55 7.96 -26.64
N LEU A 51 -1.35 7.39 -25.46
CA LEU A 51 -2.35 6.61 -24.73
C LEU A 51 -3.42 7.47 -24.04
N GLN A 52 -3.16 8.77 -23.83
CA GLN A 52 -4.04 9.66 -23.06
C GLN A 52 -5.35 9.98 -23.79
N GLY A 53 -5.36 9.94 -25.13
CA GLY A 53 -6.56 10.15 -25.95
C GLY A 53 -7.46 8.91 -26.09
N ALA A 54 -7.03 7.74 -25.62
CA ALA A 54 -7.68 6.48 -25.96
C ALA A 54 -8.90 6.12 -25.10
N SER A 55 -9.12 6.71 -23.90
CA SER A 55 -10.28 6.32 -23.09
C SER A 55 -10.60 7.26 -21.92
N VAL A 56 -11.76 7.92 -21.99
CA VAL A 56 -12.41 8.61 -20.85
C VAL A 56 -12.79 7.60 -19.75
N GLU A 57 -13.15 6.37 -20.14
CA GLU A 57 -13.45 5.25 -19.23
C GLU A 57 -12.20 4.77 -18.46
N HIS A 58 -10.99 5.05 -18.94
CA HIS A 58 -9.74 4.68 -18.27
C HIS A 58 -9.54 5.47 -16.99
N ARG A 59 -9.97 6.74 -16.97
CA ARG A 59 -9.91 7.57 -15.76
C ARG A 59 -10.85 7.05 -14.69
N SER A 60 -12.10 6.74 -15.05
CA SER A 60 -13.07 6.19 -14.11
C SER A 60 -12.66 4.80 -13.60
N MET A 61 -12.04 3.97 -14.43
CA MET A 61 -11.47 2.70 -13.98
C MET A 61 -10.28 2.85 -13.03
N GLN A 62 -9.36 3.79 -13.28
CA GLN A 62 -8.25 4.09 -12.37
C GLN A 62 -8.75 4.63 -11.02
N GLU A 63 -9.75 5.51 -11.05
CA GLU A 63 -10.40 6.03 -9.85
C GLU A 63 -11.10 4.91 -9.07
N ALA A 64 -11.81 4.01 -9.75
CA ALA A 64 -12.45 2.86 -9.11
C ALA A 64 -11.43 1.89 -8.48
N GLU A 65 -10.30 1.62 -9.15
CA GLU A 65 -9.22 0.78 -8.61
C GLU A 65 -8.56 1.46 -7.39
N LYS A 66 -8.36 2.78 -7.43
CA LYS A 66 -7.87 3.57 -6.30
C LYS A 66 -8.81 3.51 -5.10
N ILE A 67 -10.11 3.71 -5.31
CA ILE A 67 -11.13 3.62 -4.26
C ILE A 67 -11.17 2.21 -3.66
N LYS A 68 -11.02 1.16 -4.48
CA LYS A 68 -10.96 -0.22 -3.99
C LYS A 68 -9.77 -0.43 -3.05
N ILE A 69 -8.58 0.03 -3.45
CA ILE A 69 -7.36 -0.07 -2.63
C ILE A 69 -7.52 0.73 -1.33
N GLU A 70 -8.10 1.92 -1.38
CA GLU A 70 -8.35 2.74 -0.19
C GLU A 70 -9.32 2.05 0.78
N ARG A 71 -10.39 1.42 0.27
CA ARG A 71 -11.30 0.62 1.10
C ARG A 71 -10.60 -0.56 1.75
N GLU A 72 -9.78 -1.30 1.01
CA GLU A 72 -9.01 -2.42 1.57
C GLU A 72 -8.06 -1.93 2.69
N LYS A 73 -7.39 -0.79 2.52
CA LYS A 73 -6.56 -0.19 3.57
C LYS A 73 -7.37 0.17 4.82
N VAL A 74 -8.55 0.76 4.66
CA VAL A 74 -9.43 1.09 5.80
C VAL A 74 -9.83 -0.20 6.54
N THR A 75 -10.24 -1.25 5.84
CA THR A 75 -10.61 -2.52 6.50
C THR A 75 -9.45 -3.17 7.26
N ILE A 76 -8.21 -3.02 6.78
CA ILE A 76 -7.02 -3.49 7.49
C ILE A 76 -6.79 -2.65 8.75
N GLN A 77 -6.94 -1.32 8.65
CA GLN A 77 -6.79 -0.42 9.78
C GLN A 77 -7.86 -0.66 10.86
N GLU A 78 -9.11 -0.84 10.46
CA GLU A 78 -10.21 -1.17 11.38
C GLU A 78 -9.93 -2.47 12.15
N ARG A 79 -9.44 -3.51 11.45
CA ARG A 79 -9.01 -4.76 12.11
C ARG A 79 -7.86 -4.55 13.08
N ALA A 80 -6.87 -3.73 12.72
CA ALA A 80 -5.74 -3.44 13.58
C ALA A 80 -6.17 -2.69 14.86
N VAL A 81 -7.11 -1.74 14.74
CA VAL A 81 -7.69 -1.03 15.88
C VAL A 81 -8.42 -2.00 16.80
N ALA A 82 -9.30 -2.85 16.26
CA ALA A 82 -10.04 -3.83 17.06
C ALA A 82 -9.11 -4.76 17.86
N VAL A 83 -8.05 -5.27 17.24
CA VAL A 83 -7.04 -6.10 17.93
C VAL A 83 -6.31 -5.30 19.02
N SER A 84 -5.98 -4.04 18.76
CA SER A 84 -5.34 -3.17 19.75
C SER A 84 -6.24 -2.89 20.95
N GLU A 85 -7.54 -2.67 20.72
CA GLU A 85 -8.52 -2.46 21.77
C GLU A 85 -8.68 -3.72 22.63
N GLU A 86 -8.80 -4.89 22.01
CA GLU A 86 -8.88 -6.17 22.73
C GLU A 86 -7.62 -6.42 23.59
N MET A 87 -6.45 -6.12 23.05
CA MET A 87 -5.18 -6.23 23.79
C MET A 87 -5.15 -5.26 24.98
N LYS A 88 -5.65 -4.04 24.82
CA LYS A 88 -5.73 -3.03 25.88
C LYS A 88 -6.61 -3.53 27.03
N THR A 89 -7.78 -4.06 26.72
CA THR A 89 -8.69 -4.63 27.74
C THR A 89 -8.03 -5.77 28.51
N LYS A 90 -7.36 -6.71 27.82
CA LYS A 90 -6.62 -7.80 28.47
C LYS A 90 -5.50 -7.31 29.40
N LEU A 91 -4.83 -6.23 29.03
CA LEU A 91 -3.79 -5.62 29.87
C LEU A 91 -4.40 -4.91 31.07
N GLU A 92 -5.51 -4.18 30.91
CA GLU A 92 -6.23 -3.53 32.01
C GLU A 92 -6.73 -4.56 33.03
N ASP A 93 -7.24 -5.71 32.58
CA ASP A 93 -7.66 -6.79 33.48
C ASP A 93 -6.48 -7.41 34.23
N ARG A 94 -5.34 -7.67 33.56
CA ARG A 94 -4.12 -8.15 34.22
C ARG A 94 -3.56 -7.17 35.25
N VAL A 95 -3.67 -5.86 35.01
CA VAL A 95 -3.25 -4.85 35.98
C VAL A 95 -4.10 -4.94 37.24
N LYS A 96 -5.43 -5.02 37.10
CA LYS A 96 -6.33 -5.18 38.25
C LYS A 96 -6.06 -6.44 39.05
N GLU A 97 -5.79 -7.56 38.38
CA GLU A 97 -5.43 -8.81 39.06
C GLU A 97 -4.13 -8.66 39.86
N LEU A 98 -3.10 -8.03 39.29
CA LEU A 98 -1.83 -7.80 39.97
C LEU A 98 -1.96 -6.82 41.15
N GLU A 99 -2.77 -5.77 41.01
CA GLU A 99 -3.10 -4.84 42.11
C GLU A 99 -3.78 -5.59 43.26
N GLY A 100 -4.76 -6.46 42.97
CA GLY A 100 -5.40 -7.29 43.99
C GLY A 100 -4.43 -8.25 44.70
N ILE A 101 -3.49 -8.85 43.97
CA ILE A 101 -2.44 -9.69 44.57
C ILE A 101 -1.53 -8.86 45.48
N LEU A 102 -1.13 -7.67 45.05
CA LEU A 102 -0.29 -6.76 45.85
C LEU A 102 -0.98 -6.34 47.15
N GLU A 103 -2.28 -6.01 47.10
CA GLU A 103 -3.07 -5.68 48.29
C GLU A 103 -3.11 -6.86 49.28
N ILE A 104 -3.30 -8.09 48.78
CA ILE A 104 -3.29 -9.30 49.61
C ILE A 104 -1.90 -9.53 50.24
N GLU A 105 -0.83 -9.34 49.48
CA GLU A 105 0.55 -9.47 50.01
C GLU A 105 0.87 -8.40 51.07
N GLU A 106 0.39 -7.17 50.89
CA GLU A 106 0.54 -6.11 51.89
C GLU A 106 -0.22 -6.43 53.18
N GLN A 107 -1.46 -6.89 53.09
CA GLN A 107 -2.24 -7.34 54.24
C GLN A 107 -1.52 -8.48 54.97
N PHE A 108 -1.05 -9.49 54.24
CA PHE A 108 -0.32 -10.61 54.82
C PHE A 108 1.00 -10.19 55.51
N ARG A 109 1.71 -9.20 54.97
CA ARG A 109 2.90 -8.62 55.61
C ARG A 109 2.56 -7.86 56.89
N GLN A 110 1.48 -7.07 56.90
CA GLN A 110 1.07 -6.34 58.09
C GLN A 110 0.59 -7.27 59.21
N GLU A 111 -0.15 -8.33 58.87
CA GLU A 111 -0.61 -9.33 59.84
C GLU A 111 0.56 -10.11 60.48
N ASN A 112 1.61 -10.42 59.71
CA ASN A 112 2.80 -11.09 60.24
C ASN A 112 3.73 -10.17 61.05
N ASN A 113 3.75 -8.86 60.77
CA ASN A 113 4.54 -7.89 61.55
C ASN A 113 3.87 -7.46 62.86
N ASN A 114 2.56 -7.69 63.01
CA ASN A 114 1.78 -7.36 64.21
C ASN A 114 1.57 -8.55 65.17
N ARG A 115 2.24 -9.68 64.93
CA ARG A 115 2.30 -10.85 65.83
C ARG A 115 3.65 -10.93 66.52
#